data_AF-A0A7Y2B3G0-F1
#
_entry.id   AF-A0A7Y2B3G0-F1
#
_cell.length_a   1.000
_cell.length_b   1.000
_cell.length_c   1.000
_cell.angle_alpha   90.00
_cell.angle_beta   90.00
_cell.angle_gamma   90.00
#
_symmetry.space_group_name_H-M   'P 1'
#
loop_
_entity.id
_entity.type
_entity.pdbx_description
1 polymer ?
#
loop_
_entity_poly.entity_id
_entity_poly.type
_entity_poly.pdbx_seq_one_letter_code
_entity_poly.pdbx_strand_id
1 'polypeptide(L)'
;MRNAPDSLAYFNFLAGGTENGCRLLSDSNVDWGQDLPELAQLQQERSLPIVWLSYFGLVDPALYGVRSRPLGAFDPDEDGVIAISVHHLNGITPFTRVDPGILDRLRESEPFARAGASIHLYEWNPR
;
A
#
# COMPACT_ATOMS: atom_id res chain seq x y z
N MET A 1 17.51 -15.15 -38.52
CA MET A 1 16.11 -14.71 -38.37
C MET A 1 15.86 -14.48 -36.89
N ARG A 2 15.42 -13.28 -36.50
CA ARG A 2 15.15 -12.90 -35.11
C ARG A 2 13.77 -13.41 -34.76
N ASN A 3 13.70 -14.46 -33.94
CA ASN A 3 12.45 -14.95 -33.39
C ASN A 3 12.02 -13.98 -32.28
N ALA A 4 10.99 -13.20 -32.53
CA ALA A 4 10.22 -12.54 -31.49
C ALA A 4 9.17 -13.56 -31.00
N PRO A 5 9.15 -13.96 -29.72
CA PRO A 5 8.00 -14.63 -29.16
C PRO A 5 7.07 -13.59 -28.54
N ASP A 6 5.93 -13.47 -29.20
CA ASP A 6 4.59 -13.19 -28.71
C ASP A 6 4.42 -12.60 -27.30
N SER A 7 3.78 -11.43 -27.30
CA SER A 7 3.11 -10.78 -26.17
C SER A 7 2.15 -11.76 -25.47
N LEU A 8 2.64 -12.42 -24.43
CA LEU A 8 1.84 -13.31 -23.60
C LEU A 8 1.37 -12.58 -22.33
N ALA A 9 0.05 -12.50 -22.25
CA ALA A 9 -0.70 -12.80 -21.03
C ALA A 9 -0.89 -11.63 -20.03
N TYR A 10 -1.69 -10.65 -20.47
CA TYR A 10 -2.56 -9.87 -19.60
C TYR A 10 -3.57 -10.84 -18.93
N PHE A 11 -3.26 -11.38 -17.74
CA PHE A 11 -4.25 -12.14 -16.96
C PHE A 11 -4.75 -11.35 -15.76
N ASN A 12 -5.94 -10.81 -16.00
CA ASN A 12 -6.88 -10.23 -15.07
C ASN A 12 -7.05 -11.04 -13.78
N PHE A 13 -6.78 -10.40 -12.64
CA PHE A 13 -7.10 -10.89 -11.29
C PHE A 13 -8.62 -10.81 -10.96
N LEU A 14 -9.50 -10.63 -11.96
CA LEU A 14 -10.95 -10.57 -11.74
C LEU A 14 -11.64 -11.94 -11.77
N ALA A 15 -10.92 -13.05 -11.92
CA ALA A 15 -11.52 -14.38 -12.11
C ALA A 15 -11.12 -15.39 -11.02
N GLY A 16 -11.68 -15.23 -9.82
CA GLY A 16 -12.25 -16.36 -9.07
C GLY A 16 -11.33 -17.24 -8.20
N GLY A 17 -11.69 -17.33 -6.91
CA GLY A 17 -11.66 -18.60 -6.18
C GLY A 17 -10.53 -18.77 -5.16
N THR A 18 -10.93 -19.09 -3.94
CA THR A 18 -10.22 -18.89 -2.66
C THR A 18 -9.21 -19.95 -2.20
N GLU A 19 -8.80 -20.95 -2.99
CA GLU A 19 -8.18 -22.14 -2.34
C GLU A 19 -6.78 -22.58 -2.78
N ASN A 20 -6.09 -21.90 -3.72
CA ASN A 20 -4.72 -22.31 -4.08
C ASN A 20 -3.76 -21.17 -4.50
N GLY A 21 -4.07 -19.92 -4.15
CA GLY A 21 -3.31 -18.74 -4.59
C GLY A 21 -1.82 -18.72 -4.20
N CYS A 22 -1.43 -19.38 -3.12
CA CYS A 22 -0.08 -19.27 -2.56
C CYS A 22 1.04 -19.89 -3.41
N ARG A 23 0.75 -20.76 -4.38
CA ARG A 23 1.80 -21.56 -5.07
C ARG A 23 2.17 -21.08 -6.48
N LEU A 24 1.47 -20.09 -7.03
CA LEU A 24 1.65 -19.60 -8.41
C LEU A 24 2.35 -18.24 -8.53
N LEU A 25 2.87 -17.70 -7.42
CA LEU A 25 3.30 -16.30 -7.30
C LEU A 25 4.82 -16.09 -7.32
N SER A 26 5.57 -17.16 -7.57
CA SER A 26 7.02 -17.17 -7.37
C SER A 26 7.84 -16.49 -8.47
N ASP A 27 7.24 -15.83 -9.47
CA ASP A 27 7.98 -15.28 -10.61
C ASP A 27 7.53 -13.88 -11.10
N SER A 28 7.10 -12.99 -10.19
CA SER A 28 7.14 -11.53 -10.43
C SER A 28 7.65 -10.80 -9.19
N ASN A 29 8.96 -10.56 -9.20
CA ASN A 29 9.88 -10.13 -8.15
C ASN A 29 9.56 -8.80 -7.40
N VAL A 30 8.36 -8.24 -7.50
CA VAL A 30 8.08 -6.81 -7.26
C VAL A 30 6.67 -6.53 -6.72
N ASP A 31 5.69 -7.42 -6.93
CA ASP A 31 4.30 -6.97 -7.02
C ASP A 31 3.56 -6.62 -5.71
N TRP A 32 3.99 -6.98 -4.49
CA TRP A 32 3.12 -6.87 -3.30
C TRP A 32 3.70 -6.30 -2.00
N GLY A 33 4.91 -5.73 -2.00
CA GLY A 33 5.52 -5.29 -0.74
C GLY A 33 6.91 -4.67 -0.82
N GLN A 34 7.35 -4.27 -2.02
CA GLN A 34 8.71 -3.76 -2.24
C GLN A 34 9.07 -2.56 -1.35
N ASP A 35 8.08 -1.70 -1.04
CA ASP A 35 8.31 -0.50 -0.24
C ASP A 35 8.11 -0.73 1.28
N LEU A 36 7.70 -1.93 1.70
CA LEU A 36 7.47 -2.26 3.12
C LEU A 36 8.77 -2.30 3.95
N PRO A 37 9.91 -2.83 3.47
CA PRO A 37 11.19 -2.71 4.17
C PRO A 37 11.59 -1.25 4.44
N GLU A 38 11.41 -0.37 3.45
CA GLU A 38 11.71 1.05 3.60
C GLU A 38 10.75 1.73 4.58
N LEU A 39 9.46 1.35 4.56
CA LEU A 39 8.50 1.81 5.57
C LEU A 39 8.88 1.36 6.98
N ALA A 40 9.37 0.13 7.14
CA ALA A 40 9.84 -0.38 8.43
C ALA A 40 11.08 0.36 8.92
N GLN A 41 12.02 0.64 8.02
CA GLN A 41 13.21 1.44 8.32
C GLN A 41 12.82 2.86 8.75
N LEU A 42 11.93 3.51 7.99
CA LEU A 42 11.50 4.87 8.29
C LEU A 42 10.74 4.96 9.63
N GLN A 43 9.93 3.94 9.95
CA GLN A 43 9.27 3.83 11.24
C GLN A 43 10.27 3.71 12.40
N GLN A 44 11.41 3.03 12.20
CA GLN A 44 12.48 2.93 13.21
C GLN A 44 13.26 4.24 13.33
N GLU A 45 13.75 4.78 12.22
CA GLU A 45 14.58 6.00 12.20
C GLU A 45 13.88 7.21 12.80
N ARG A 46 12.57 7.34 12.54
CA ARG A 46 11.74 8.45 13.01
C ARG A 46 10.98 8.13 14.29
N SER A 47 11.15 6.93 14.84
CA SER A 47 10.41 6.45 16.01
C SER A 47 8.88 6.61 15.86
N LEU A 48 8.35 6.33 14.66
CA LEU A 48 6.93 6.52 14.38
C LEU A 48 6.08 5.55 15.22
N PRO A 49 4.84 5.94 15.57
CA PRO A 49 3.88 5.02 16.18
C PRO A 49 3.42 3.96 15.17
N ILE A 50 2.44 3.15 15.58
CA ILE A 50 1.69 2.31 14.65
C ILE A 50 1.08 3.22 13.57
N VAL A 51 1.33 2.91 12.31
CA VAL A 51 0.80 3.69 11.17
C VAL A 51 -0.50 3.09 10.64
N TRP A 52 -1.40 3.93 10.16
CA TRP A 52 -2.60 3.52 9.43
C TRP A 52 -2.25 3.31 7.97
N LEU A 53 -2.21 2.05 7.53
CA LEU A 53 -1.65 1.65 6.25
C LEU A 53 -2.73 1.26 5.24
N SER A 54 -2.60 1.77 4.02
CA SER A 54 -3.33 1.33 2.83
C SER A 54 -2.36 1.21 1.67
N TYR A 55 -2.05 0.01 1.21
CA TYR A 55 -1.06 -0.23 0.15
C TYR A 55 -1.49 -1.34 -0.81
N PHE A 56 -0.89 -1.34 -1.99
CA PHE A 56 -1.26 -2.20 -3.12
C PHE A 56 -0.66 -3.62 -3.02
N GLY A 57 -0.77 -4.28 -1.87
CA GLY A 57 -0.16 -5.59 -1.66
C GLY A 57 -1.03 -6.56 -0.86
N LEU A 58 -0.74 -7.84 -1.01
CA LEU A 58 -1.39 -8.94 -0.29
C LEU A 58 -0.54 -9.51 0.85
N VAL A 59 0.71 -9.04 1.01
CA VAL A 59 1.68 -9.59 1.98
C VAL A 59 1.59 -8.84 3.31
N ASP A 60 1.30 -9.53 4.40
CA ASP A 60 1.24 -8.93 5.73
C ASP A 60 2.46 -8.01 6.03
N PRO A 61 2.25 -6.70 6.25
CA PRO A 61 3.32 -5.74 6.57
C PRO A 61 4.17 -6.13 7.77
N ALA A 62 3.60 -6.88 8.73
CA ALA A 62 4.32 -7.35 9.91
C ALA A 62 5.50 -8.27 9.55
N LEU A 63 5.44 -8.98 8.42
CA LEU A 63 6.54 -9.83 7.93
C LEU A 63 7.80 -9.03 7.58
N TYR A 64 7.65 -7.73 7.31
CA TYR A 64 8.74 -6.80 7.04
C TYR A 64 9.08 -5.91 8.26
N GLY A 65 8.47 -6.16 9.42
CA GLY A 65 8.67 -5.38 10.63
C GLY A 65 7.91 -4.05 10.66
N VAL A 66 6.94 -3.84 9.76
CA VAL A 66 6.08 -2.67 9.79
C VAL A 66 5.00 -2.86 10.87
N ARG A 67 4.95 -1.94 11.84
CA ARG A 67 3.83 -1.86 12.79
C ARG A 67 2.72 -1.02 12.20
N SER A 68 1.64 -1.65 11.73
CA SER A 68 0.53 -0.96 11.10
C SER A 68 -0.85 -1.49 11.48
N ARG A 69 -1.87 -0.68 11.22
CA ARG A 69 -3.30 -1.05 11.23
C ARG A 69 -3.92 -0.72 9.88
N PRO A 70 -4.97 -1.42 9.44
CA PRO A 70 -5.65 -1.09 8.18
C PRO A 70 -6.25 0.31 8.20
N LEU A 71 -5.93 1.16 7.23
CA LEU A 71 -6.50 2.51 7.12
C LEU A 71 -8.02 2.51 6.96
N GLY A 72 -8.62 1.43 6.44
CA GLY A 72 -10.08 1.32 6.35
C GLY A 72 -10.80 1.15 7.69
N ALA A 73 -10.07 0.99 8.78
CA ALA A 73 -10.59 1.00 10.15
C ALA A 73 -10.19 2.26 10.92
N PHE A 74 -9.60 3.26 10.24
CA PHE A 74 -9.17 4.50 10.87
C PHE A 74 -10.37 5.40 11.18
N ASP A 75 -10.38 5.95 12.40
CA ASP A 75 -11.34 6.97 12.83
C ASP A 75 -10.75 8.36 12.53
N PRO A 76 -11.36 9.18 11.64
CA PRO A 76 -10.84 10.50 11.29
C PRO A 76 -10.85 11.50 12.46
N ASP A 77 -11.56 11.20 13.55
CA ASP A 77 -11.57 12.01 14.78
C ASP A 77 -10.37 11.74 15.70
N GLU A 78 -9.52 10.76 15.37
CA GLU A 78 -8.27 10.45 16.10
C GLU A 78 -7.03 11.05 15.40
N ASP A 79 -6.01 11.42 16.19
CA ASP A 79 -4.69 11.72 15.67
C ASP A 79 -3.99 10.46 15.15
N GLY A 80 -3.13 10.60 14.13
CA GLY A 80 -2.38 9.44 13.65
C GLY A 80 -1.38 9.73 12.55
N VAL A 81 -0.63 8.69 12.19
CA VAL A 81 0.24 8.69 11.02
C VAL A 81 -0.39 7.80 9.96
N ILE A 82 -0.71 8.37 8.80
CA ILE A 82 -1.25 7.62 7.67
C ILE A 82 -0.13 7.30 6.69
N ALA A 83 0.02 6.03 6.34
CA ALA A 83 0.88 5.57 5.26
C ALA A 83 0.00 5.04 4.12
N ILE A 84 0.08 5.64 2.93
CA ILE A 84 -0.80 5.26 1.82
C ILE A 84 -0.02 5.12 0.51
N SER A 85 -0.31 4.06 -0.25
CA SER A 85 0.23 3.90 -1.58
C SER A 85 -0.35 4.95 -2.53
N VAL A 86 0.47 5.55 -3.38
CA VAL A 86 0.05 6.50 -4.42
C VAL A 86 -1.05 5.94 -5.32
N HIS A 87 -1.08 4.62 -5.56
CA HIS A 87 -2.15 3.97 -6.33
C HIS A 87 -3.50 4.01 -5.61
N HIS A 88 -3.49 3.81 -4.29
CA HIS A 88 -4.68 3.90 -3.44
C HIS A 88 -5.09 5.36 -3.25
N LEU A 89 -4.13 6.26 -3.07
CA LEU A 89 -4.37 7.70 -2.99
C LEU A 89 -5.01 8.24 -4.28
N ASN A 90 -4.61 7.75 -5.45
CA ASN A 90 -5.19 8.16 -6.74
C ASN A 90 -6.52 7.45 -7.07
N GLY A 91 -7.03 6.58 -6.20
CA GLY A 91 -8.30 5.88 -6.42
C GLY A 91 -8.27 4.88 -7.58
N ILE A 92 -7.08 4.43 -8.02
CA ILE A 92 -6.91 3.47 -9.12
C ILE A 92 -7.43 2.08 -8.72
N THR A 93 -7.62 1.85 -7.42
CA THR A 93 -8.07 0.59 -6.84
C THR A 93 -9.50 0.68 -6.31
N PRO A 94 -10.47 0.02 -6.96
CA PRO A 94 -11.88 0.08 -6.58
C PRO A 94 -12.21 -0.63 -5.25
N PHE A 95 -11.23 -1.26 -4.60
CA PHE A 95 -11.39 -2.00 -3.35
C PHE A 95 -10.84 -1.27 -2.11
N THR A 96 -10.30 -0.07 -2.28
CA THR A 96 -9.78 0.71 -1.16
C THR A 96 -10.96 1.22 -0.33
N ARG A 97 -11.25 0.54 0.80
CA ARG A 97 -12.26 0.95 1.78
C ARG A 97 -11.77 2.11 2.64
N VAL A 98 -11.30 3.19 2.03
CA VAL A 98 -10.88 4.40 2.73
C VAL A 98 -11.92 5.48 2.44
N ASP A 99 -12.28 6.22 3.49
CA ASP A 99 -13.22 7.33 3.36
C ASP A 99 -12.73 8.35 2.30
N PRO A 100 -13.58 8.77 1.34
CA PRO A 100 -13.18 9.73 0.32
C PRO A 100 -12.69 11.06 0.87
N GLY A 101 -13.25 11.56 1.98
CA GLY A 101 -12.84 12.81 2.62
C GLY A 101 -11.42 12.72 3.22
N ILE A 102 -11.03 11.54 3.72
CA ILE A 102 -9.63 11.28 4.10
C ILE A 102 -8.75 11.38 2.86
N LEU A 103 -9.10 10.70 1.76
CA LEU A 103 -8.31 10.73 0.53
C LEU A 103 -8.14 12.14 -0.03
N ASP A 104 -9.21 12.93 -0.07
CA ASP A 104 -9.18 14.31 -0.58
C ASP A 104 -8.26 15.19 0.26
N ARG A 105 -8.35 15.11 1.59
CA ARG A 105 -7.44 15.86 2.46
C ARG A 105 -5.98 15.43 2.28
N LEU A 106 -5.70 14.14 2.10
CA LEU A 106 -4.34 13.65 1.85
C LEU A 106 -3.79 14.12 0.49
N ARG A 107 -4.64 14.22 -0.54
CA ARG A 107 -4.27 14.76 -1.87
C ARG A 107 -3.94 16.25 -1.81
N GLU A 108 -4.59 16.99 -0.93
CA GLU A 108 -4.34 18.42 -0.69
C GLU A 108 -3.16 18.70 0.26
N SER A 109 -2.66 17.66 0.93
CA SER A 109 -1.57 17.76 1.91
C SER A 109 -0.23 17.33 1.30
N GLU A 110 0.87 17.88 1.81
CA GLU A 110 2.22 17.41 1.47
C GLU A 110 2.63 16.27 2.42
N PRO A 111 3.10 15.12 1.91
CA PRO A 111 3.61 14.05 2.78
C PRO A 111 4.90 14.47 3.46
N PHE A 112 5.02 14.21 4.76
CA PHE A 112 6.25 14.53 5.51
C PHE A 112 7.39 13.56 5.22
N ALA A 113 7.06 12.38 4.69
CA ALA A 113 8.02 11.34 4.33
C ALA A 113 7.47 10.43 3.22
N ARG A 114 8.38 9.71 2.57
CA ARG A 114 8.06 8.70 1.55
C ARG A 114 8.88 7.45 1.82
N ALA A 115 8.24 6.30 1.73
CA ALA A 115 8.90 5.00 1.74
C ALA A 115 8.83 4.42 0.33
N GLY A 116 9.98 4.17 -0.26
CA GLY A 116 10.12 3.74 -1.64
C GLY A 116 9.56 4.73 -2.65
N ALA A 117 9.15 4.17 -3.78
CA ALA A 117 8.58 4.96 -4.87
C ALA A 117 7.08 5.20 -4.69
N SER A 118 6.39 4.40 -3.86
CA SER A 118 4.93 4.34 -3.88
C SER A 118 4.24 4.61 -2.55
N ILE A 119 4.89 4.62 -1.39
CA ILE A 119 4.20 4.86 -0.10
C ILE A 119 4.50 6.27 0.42
N HIS A 120 3.45 7.06 0.62
CA HIS A 120 3.52 8.39 1.21
C HIS A 120 3.04 8.37 2.66
N LEU A 121 3.73 9.13 3.54
CA LEU A 121 3.37 9.27 4.94
C LEU A 121 2.88 10.69 5.25
N TYR A 122 1.79 10.76 6.01
CA TYR A 122 1.11 11.99 6.39
C TYR A 122 0.84 12.03 7.89
N GLU A 123 0.99 13.20 8.50
CA GLU A 123 0.45 13.45 9.83
C GLU A 123 -1.04 13.78 9.69
N TRP A 124 -1.87 13.06 10.43
CA TRP A 124 -3.29 13.32 10.52
C TRP A 124 -3.60 13.89 11.90
N ASN A 125 -4.30 15.02 11.88
CA ASN A 125 -4.86 15.65 13.07
C ASN A 125 -6.36 15.87 12.84
N PRO A 126 -7.25 15.50 13.76
CA PRO A 126 -8.66 15.86 13.68
C PRO A 126 -8.76 17.39 13.70
N ARG A 127 -9.63 17.93 12.85
CA ARG A 127 -9.83 19.39 12.76
C ARG A 127 -10.78 19.89 13.82
#